data_AF-A0A959LS23-F1
#
_entry.id   AF-A0A959LS23-F1
#
_cell.length_a   1.000
_cell.length_b   1.000
_cell.length_c   1.000
_cell.angle_alpha   90.00
_cell.angle_beta   90.00
_cell.angle_gamma   90.00
#
_symmetry.space_group_name_H-M   'P 1'
#
loop_
_entity.id
_entity.type
_entity.pdbx_description
1 polymer ?
#
loop_
_entity_poly.entity_id
_entity_poly.type
_entity_poly.pdbx_seq_one_letter_code
_entity_poly.pdbx_strand_id
1 'polypeptide(L)'
;MVRLLTMVFFLMPFFGFSQNSVELSIEDKLLEWKDFKGKPHTNIFDAYTYWNISSQISGGNGVYSFLINCSFDPKKSWVSKKFLKENTRQETDHLLKHEQGHYDITRVIVYELKNAFENFKFDDSKIRYQADSIRRSVMDKNRQLQQKYDTETNHSKQKDVQEVWNKKIADAMSTKKIEL
;
A
#
# COMPACT_ATOMS: atom_id res chain seq x y z
N MET A 1 11.10 69.25 0.79
CA MET A 1 10.55 68.18 -0.07
C MET A 1 10.43 66.91 0.77
N VAL A 2 9.24 66.58 1.25
CA VAL A 2 9.00 65.37 2.04
C VAL A 2 8.68 64.24 1.05
N ARG A 3 9.51 63.18 1.03
CA ARG A 3 9.25 61.97 0.24
C ARG A 3 8.26 61.09 1.00
N LEU A 4 7.07 60.89 0.43
CA LEU A 4 6.08 59.95 0.95
C LEU A 4 6.50 58.53 0.53
N LEU A 5 6.86 57.68 1.48
CA LEU A 5 7.15 56.27 1.23
C LEU A 5 5.81 55.51 1.17
N THR A 6 5.36 55.13 -0.03
CA THR A 6 4.13 54.34 -0.19
C THR A 6 4.44 52.88 0.14
N MET A 7 4.06 52.43 1.33
CA MET A 7 4.19 51.02 1.73
C MET A 7 2.96 50.26 1.23
N VAL A 8 3.11 49.53 0.12
CA VAL A 8 2.06 48.66 -0.43
C VAL A 8 2.03 47.38 0.40
N PHE A 9 1.05 47.27 1.30
CA PHE A 9 0.73 45.99 1.95
C PHE A 9 -0.02 45.10 0.95
N PHE A 10 0.68 44.11 0.41
CA PHE A 10 0.06 43.01 -0.34
C PHE A 10 -0.66 42.12 0.68
N LEU A 11 -1.96 42.37 0.90
CA LEU A 11 -2.84 41.43 1.58
C LEU A 11 -3.00 40.20 0.68
N MET A 12 -2.15 39.19 0.87
CA MET A 12 -2.39 37.86 0.32
C MET A 12 -3.61 37.27 1.06
N PRO A 13 -4.74 37.01 0.39
CA PRO A 13 -5.84 36.32 1.03
C PRO A 13 -5.39 34.88 1.34
N PHE A 14 -5.18 34.58 2.62
CA PHE A 14 -5.11 33.20 3.11
C PHE A 14 -6.52 32.59 2.97
N PHE A 15 -6.83 32.05 1.80
CA PHE A 15 -7.90 31.07 1.67
C PHE A 15 -7.43 29.78 2.35
N GLY A 16 -7.69 29.66 3.64
CA GLY A 16 -7.59 28.38 4.33
C GLY A 16 -8.67 27.44 3.83
N PHE A 17 -8.42 26.71 2.75
CA PHE A 17 -9.23 25.54 2.42
C PHE A 17 -8.95 24.49 3.49
N SER A 18 -9.95 24.20 4.32
CA SER A 18 -9.88 23.06 5.22
C SER A 18 -9.89 21.80 4.36
N GLN A 19 -8.74 21.14 4.22
CA GLN A 19 -8.56 19.94 3.43
C GLN A 19 -8.69 18.70 4.33
N ASN A 20 -9.12 17.58 3.74
CA ASN A 20 -9.04 16.30 4.44
C ASN A 20 -7.60 16.02 4.87
N SER A 21 -7.45 15.44 6.06
CA SER A 21 -6.15 14.96 6.53
C SER A 21 -6.10 13.45 6.50
N VAL A 22 -4.96 12.88 6.12
CA VAL A 22 -4.78 11.42 6.11
C VAL A 22 -3.48 11.08 6.81
N GLU A 23 -3.60 10.45 7.97
CA GLU A 23 -2.51 9.77 8.66
C GLU A 23 -2.36 8.36 8.08
N LEU A 24 -1.11 8.00 7.75
CA LEU A 24 -0.79 6.74 7.13
C LEU A 24 0.30 6.05 7.95
N SER A 25 -0.04 4.88 8.49
CA SER A 25 0.87 3.99 9.19
C SER A 25 1.08 2.73 8.35
N ILE A 26 2.33 2.50 7.93
CA ILE A 26 2.73 1.31 7.18
C ILE A 26 3.79 0.59 8.00
N GLU A 27 3.57 -0.68 8.30
CA GLU A 27 4.57 -1.51 8.94
C GLU A 27 5.74 -1.76 7.97
N ASP A 28 6.87 -1.10 8.24
CA ASP A 28 8.12 -1.31 7.49
C ASP A 28 8.80 -2.60 7.96
N LYS A 29 8.45 -3.70 7.31
CA LYS A 29 8.89 -5.04 7.68
C LYS A 29 9.57 -5.72 6.50
N LEU A 30 10.81 -6.15 6.74
CA LEU A 30 11.45 -7.19 5.95
C LEU A 30 10.96 -8.55 6.47
N LEU A 31 10.31 -9.31 5.58
CA LEU A 31 9.75 -10.61 5.91
C LEU A 31 10.85 -11.65 6.06
N GLU A 32 10.73 -12.47 7.09
CA GLU A 32 11.52 -13.67 7.30
C GLU A 32 10.60 -14.89 7.42
N TRP A 33 11.08 -16.09 7.10
CA TRP A 33 10.24 -17.29 7.22
C TRP A 33 9.66 -17.53 8.62
N LYS A 34 10.31 -17.02 9.69
CA LYS A 34 9.79 -17.07 11.06
C LYS A 34 8.51 -16.24 11.29
N ASP A 35 8.22 -15.30 10.38
CA ASP A 35 7.03 -14.45 10.44
C ASP A 35 5.78 -15.16 9.90
N PHE A 36 5.95 -16.22 9.10
CA PHE A 36 4.86 -16.99 8.50
C PHE A 36 4.34 -18.04 9.49
N LYS A 37 3.45 -17.62 10.40
CA LYS A 37 2.95 -18.43 11.52
C LYS A 37 1.62 -19.12 11.22
N GLY A 38 1.01 -18.82 10.08
CA GLY A 38 -0.21 -19.44 9.61
C GLY A 38 -0.03 -20.90 9.20
N LYS A 39 -1.14 -21.54 8.85
CA LYS A 39 -1.15 -22.92 8.35
C LYS A 39 -1.64 -22.92 6.90
N PRO A 40 -1.02 -23.72 6.01
CA PRO A 40 -1.53 -23.90 4.66
C PRO A 40 -2.96 -24.42 4.69
N HIS A 41 -3.83 -23.77 3.92
CA HIS A 41 -5.19 -24.24 3.66
C HIS A 41 -5.27 -25.11 2.39
N THR A 42 -4.17 -25.16 1.62
CA THR A 42 -4.03 -25.91 0.37
C THR A 42 -2.58 -26.37 0.22
N ASN A 43 -2.36 -27.41 -0.59
CA ASN A 43 -1.04 -27.94 -0.93
C ASN A 43 -0.60 -27.54 -2.36
N ILE A 44 -1.31 -26.62 -3.00
CA ILE A 44 -1.05 -26.19 -4.38
C ILE A 44 0.07 -25.13 -4.46
N PHE A 45 0.26 -24.35 -3.39
CA PHE A 45 1.26 -23.28 -3.31
C PHE A 45 2.32 -23.59 -2.24
N ASP A 46 3.52 -23.06 -2.44
CA ASP A 46 4.64 -23.22 -1.51
C ASP A 46 4.62 -22.19 -0.36
N ALA A 47 4.06 -21.01 -0.60
CA ALA A 47 3.84 -19.97 0.40
C ALA A 47 2.62 -19.13 0.05
N TYR A 48 2.17 -18.33 1.02
CA TYR A 48 1.19 -17.28 0.78
C TYR A 48 1.34 -16.15 1.80
N THR A 49 1.39 -14.92 1.29
CA THR A 49 1.45 -13.70 2.09
C THR A 49 0.07 -13.07 2.25
N TYR A 50 -0.35 -12.86 3.48
CA TYR A 50 -1.53 -12.08 3.83
C TYR A 50 -1.12 -10.74 4.44
N TRP A 51 -1.93 -9.74 4.18
CA TRP A 51 -1.79 -8.38 4.69
C TRP A 51 -3.14 -7.85 5.16
N ASN A 52 -3.10 -6.81 5.98
CA ASN A 52 -4.27 -6.09 6.44
C ASN A 52 -4.17 -4.62 6.03
N ILE A 53 -5.25 -4.11 5.44
CA ILE A 53 -5.46 -2.67 5.25
C ILE A 53 -6.73 -2.32 6.01
N SER A 54 -6.62 -1.36 6.93
CA SER A 54 -7.76 -0.78 7.64
C SER A 54 -7.76 0.73 7.47
N SER A 55 -8.96 1.31 7.47
CA SER A 55 -9.15 2.75 7.41
C SER A 55 -10.21 3.18 8.43
N GLN A 56 -9.93 4.23 9.18
CA GLN A 56 -10.88 4.88 10.07
C GLN A 56 -11.15 6.30 9.57
N ILE A 57 -12.36 6.80 9.85
CA ILE A 57 -12.82 8.13 9.43
C ILE A 57 -13.36 8.87 10.65
N SER A 58 -12.97 10.12 10.81
CA SER A 58 -13.51 11.06 11.78
C SER A 58 -13.69 12.44 11.15
N GLY A 59 -14.41 13.34 11.81
CA GLY A 59 -14.74 14.67 11.27
C GLY A 59 -16.17 14.79 10.73
N GLY A 60 -16.44 15.86 9.98
CA GLY A 60 -17.75 16.26 9.49
C GLY A 60 -17.73 17.68 8.91
N ASN A 61 -18.86 18.15 8.38
CA ASN A 61 -18.98 19.46 7.70
C ASN A 61 -18.04 19.58 6.48
N GLY A 62 -17.93 18.51 5.69
CA GLY A 62 -17.12 18.44 4.47
C GLY A 62 -15.63 18.27 4.69
N VAL A 63 -15.17 18.15 5.93
CA VAL A 63 -13.74 18.00 6.29
C VAL A 63 -13.57 16.76 7.15
N TYR A 64 -12.72 15.84 6.69
CA TYR A 64 -12.53 14.55 7.32
C TYR A 64 -11.06 14.25 7.60
N SER A 65 -10.84 13.51 8.68
CA SER A 65 -9.56 12.92 9.03
C SER A 65 -9.63 11.42 8.83
N PHE A 66 -8.63 10.86 8.16
CA PHE A 66 -8.52 9.43 7.92
C PHE A 66 -7.28 8.88 8.59
N LEU A 67 -7.40 7.69 9.19
CA LEU A 67 -6.26 6.90 9.64
C LEU A 67 -6.23 5.62 8.81
N ILE A 68 -5.16 5.43 8.03
CA ILE A 68 -4.93 4.21 7.25
C ILE A 68 -3.81 3.42 7.92
N ASN A 69 -4.05 2.13 8.18
CA ASN A 69 -3.02 1.20 8.63
C ASN A 69 -2.82 0.09 7.60
N CYS A 70 -1.57 -0.17 7.26
CA CYS A 70 -1.13 -1.29 6.42
C CYS A 70 -0.14 -2.16 7.19
N SER A 71 -0.41 -3.45 7.31
CA SER A 71 0.48 -4.38 8.01
C SER A 71 0.49 -5.77 7.38
N PHE A 72 1.55 -6.51 7.65
CA PHE A 72 1.62 -7.93 7.34
C PHE A 72 0.74 -8.72 8.32
N ASP A 73 0.16 -9.85 7.90
CA ASP A 73 -0.60 -10.74 8.78
C ASP A 73 0.18 -12.05 9.04
N PRO A 74 0.98 -12.12 10.12
CA PRO A 74 1.72 -13.33 10.48
C PRO A 74 0.84 -14.56 10.70
N LYS A 75 -0.39 -14.36 11.19
CA LYS A 75 -1.26 -15.46 11.62
C LYS A 75 -1.94 -16.14 10.44
N LYS A 76 -2.13 -15.40 9.34
CA LYS A 76 -2.69 -15.95 8.10
C LYS A 76 -1.60 -16.32 7.09
N SER A 77 -0.48 -15.62 7.07
CA SER A 77 0.64 -15.92 6.17
C SER A 77 1.33 -17.23 6.54
N TRP A 78 1.59 -18.08 5.55
CA TRP A 78 2.11 -19.42 5.77
C TRP A 78 3.13 -19.81 4.70
N VAL A 79 3.97 -20.78 5.02
CA VAL A 79 4.92 -21.41 4.11
C VAL A 79 4.89 -22.93 4.31
N SER A 80 5.02 -23.68 3.22
CA SER A 80 5.07 -25.13 3.22
C SER A 80 6.33 -25.61 3.94
N LYS A 81 6.14 -26.32 5.07
CA LYS A 81 7.25 -26.92 5.80
C LYS A 81 8.02 -27.95 4.97
N LYS A 82 7.31 -28.64 4.06
CA LYS A 82 7.91 -29.57 3.10
C LYS A 82 8.83 -28.81 2.15
N PHE A 83 8.35 -27.72 1.55
CA PHE A 83 9.14 -26.86 0.67
C PHE A 83 10.42 -26.38 1.36
N LEU A 84 10.33 -25.86 2.58
CA LEU A 84 11.50 -25.40 3.34
C LEU A 84 12.52 -26.50 3.65
N LYS A 85 12.09 -27.75 3.76
CA LYS A 85 12.97 -28.89 4.05
C LYS A 85 13.64 -29.45 2.80
N GLU A 86 12.93 -29.42 1.67
CA GLU A 86 13.35 -30.08 0.42
C GLU A 86 14.14 -29.17 -0.53
N ASN A 87 14.09 -27.85 -0.32
CA ASN A 87 14.75 -26.88 -1.18
C ASN A 87 16.00 -26.28 -0.52
N THR A 88 16.92 -25.83 -1.35
CA THR A 88 18.13 -25.13 -0.90
C THR A 88 17.79 -23.77 -0.31
N ARG A 89 18.73 -23.22 0.49
CA ARG A 89 18.60 -21.85 1.01
C ARG A 89 18.40 -20.82 -0.09
N GLN A 90 19.06 -20.97 -1.24
CA GLN A 90 18.94 -20.01 -2.33
C GLN A 90 17.53 -20.01 -2.93
N GLU A 91 16.90 -21.18 -3.05
CA GLU A 91 15.53 -21.32 -3.55
C GLU A 91 14.51 -20.78 -2.55
N THR A 92 14.70 -21.06 -1.25
CA THR A 92 13.82 -20.53 -0.22
C THR A 92 13.98 -19.01 -0.05
N ASP A 93 15.19 -18.47 -0.16
CA ASP A 93 15.43 -17.01 -0.13
C ASP A 93 14.81 -16.33 -1.37
N HIS A 94 14.83 -16.99 -2.54
CA HIS A 94 14.19 -16.48 -3.75
C HIS A 94 12.65 -16.39 -3.62
N LEU A 95 12.02 -17.45 -3.10
CA LEU A 95 10.59 -17.42 -2.83
C LEU A 95 10.25 -16.38 -1.75
N LEU A 96 11.08 -16.21 -0.71
CA LEU A 96 10.84 -15.20 0.31
C LEU A 96 10.82 -13.78 -0.28
N LYS A 97 11.70 -13.49 -1.24
CA LYS A 97 11.65 -12.22 -1.98
C LYS A 97 10.38 -12.06 -2.79
N HIS A 98 9.85 -13.15 -3.35
CA HIS A 98 8.58 -13.11 -4.08
C HIS A 98 7.43 -12.70 -3.15
N GLU A 99 7.37 -13.34 -1.99
CA GLU A 99 6.41 -13.05 -0.92
C GLU A 99 6.54 -11.63 -0.37
N GLN A 100 7.77 -11.13 -0.20
CA GLN A 100 8.03 -9.71 0.12
C GLN A 100 7.46 -8.79 -0.96
N GLY A 101 7.60 -9.15 -2.24
CA GLY A 101 7.03 -8.40 -3.36
C GLY A 101 5.50 -8.24 -3.25
N HIS A 102 4.78 -9.29 -2.85
CA HIS A 102 3.34 -9.18 -2.59
C HIS A 102 3.02 -8.18 -1.48
N TYR A 103 3.79 -8.19 -0.39
CA TYR A 103 3.59 -7.23 0.69
C TYR A 103 3.95 -5.81 0.25
N ASP A 104 5.04 -5.63 -0.49
CA ASP A 104 5.47 -4.32 -0.96
C ASP A 104 4.51 -3.71 -1.99
N ILE A 105 3.94 -4.48 -2.91
CA ILE A 105 2.85 -4.01 -3.79
C ILE A 105 1.69 -3.44 -2.97
N THR A 106 1.32 -4.11 -1.87
CA THR A 106 0.29 -3.62 -0.94
C THR A 106 0.72 -2.34 -0.22
N ARG A 107 2.00 -2.22 0.17
CA ARG A 107 2.52 -0.99 0.79
C ARG A 107 2.52 0.19 -0.19
N VAL A 108 2.72 -0.06 -1.49
CA VAL A 108 2.59 0.99 -2.51
C VAL A 108 1.11 1.37 -2.70
N ILE A 109 0.18 0.40 -2.77
CA ILE A 109 -1.24 0.69 -3.05
C ILE A 109 -1.88 1.61 -2.00
N VAL A 110 -1.43 1.58 -0.75
CA VAL A 110 -1.99 2.44 0.30
C VAL A 110 -1.65 3.93 0.12
N TYR A 111 -0.59 4.27 -0.63
CA TYR A 111 -0.35 5.66 -1.02
C TYR A 111 -1.42 6.17 -2.01
N GLU A 112 -1.95 5.30 -2.88
CA GLU A 112 -3.06 5.66 -3.76
C GLU A 112 -4.37 5.85 -2.98
N LEU A 113 -4.62 5.00 -1.97
CA LEU A 113 -5.75 5.20 -1.06
C LEU A 113 -5.65 6.53 -0.32
N LYS A 114 -4.46 6.84 0.21
CA LYS A 114 -4.18 8.13 0.86
C LYS A 114 -4.47 9.30 -0.08
N ASN A 115 -3.87 9.29 -1.27
CA ASN A 115 -4.05 10.35 -2.25
C ASN A 115 -5.53 10.52 -2.65
N ALA A 116 -6.26 9.41 -2.79
CA ALA A 116 -7.69 9.47 -3.10
C ALA A 116 -8.50 10.13 -1.98
N PHE A 117 -8.24 9.78 -0.71
CA PHE A 117 -8.93 10.42 0.43
C PHE A 117 -8.57 11.90 0.60
N GLU A 118 -7.32 12.31 0.37
CA GLU A 118 -6.89 13.72 0.49
C GLU A 118 -7.52 14.64 -0.56
N ASN A 119 -7.76 14.11 -1.76
CA ASN A 119 -8.21 14.90 -2.91
C ASN A 119 -9.71 14.77 -3.20
N PHE A 120 -10.39 13.81 -2.57
CA PHE A 120 -11.83 13.62 -2.77
C PHE A 120 -12.66 14.60 -1.94
N LYS A 121 -13.65 15.23 -2.58
CA LYS A 121 -14.64 16.08 -1.91
C LYS A 121 -15.80 15.23 -1.42
N PHE A 122 -15.83 14.95 -0.12
CA PHE A 122 -16.87 14.12 0.48
C PHE A 122 -18.17 14.89 0.69
N ASP A 123 -19.28 14.16 0.56
CA ASP A 123 -20.62 14.59 0.93
C ASP A 123 -20.94 13.99 2.29
N ASP A 124 -21.26 14.84 3.27
CA ASP A 124 -21.51 14.42 4.65
C ASP A 124 -22.59 13.36 4.77
N SER A 125 -23.61 13.41 3.91
CA SER A 125 -24.69 12.43 3.90
C SER A 125 -24.27 11.06 3.36
N LYS A 126 -23.10 10.98 2.69
CA LYS A 126 -22.63 9.80 1.95
C LYS A 126 -21.18 9.41 2.26
N ILE A 127 -20.50 10.07 3.20
CA ILE A 127 -19.08 9.87 3.52
C ILE A 127 -18.70 8.39 3.63
N ARG A 128 -19.48 7.60 4.39
CA ARG A 128 -19.20 6.16 4.57
C ARG A 128 -19.25 5.41 3.24
N TYR A 129 -20.29 5.64 2.44
CA TYR A 129 -20.45 5.01 1.14
C TYR A 129 -19.34 5.43 0.16
N GLN A 130 -19.01 6.72 0.11
CA GLN A 130 -17.97 7.26 -0.77
C GLN A 130 -16.59 6.72 -0.40
N ALA A 131 -16.23 6.74 0.88
CA ALA A 131 -14.96 6.21 1.37
C ALA A 131 -14.83 4.71 1.11
N ASP A 132 -15.92 3.94 1.34
CA ASP A 132 -15.95 2.52 1.00
C ASP A 132 -15.83 2.27 -0.51
N SER A 133 -16.42 3.13 -1.34
CA SER A 133 -16.31 3.02 -2.80
C SER A 133 -14.87 3.22 -3.26
N ILE A 134 -14.20 4.27 -2.77
CA ILE A 134 -12.79 4.55 -3.04
C ILE A 134 -11.94 3.35 -2.59
N ARG A 135 -12.14 2.88 -1.35
CA ARG A 135 -11.41 1.75 -0.80
C ARG A 135 -11.58 0.50 -1.67
N ARG A 136 -12.81 0.16 -2.08
CA ARG A 136 -13.06 -0.98 -2.98
C ARG A 136 -12.31 -0.83 -4.31
N SER A 137 -12.37 0.33 -4.93
CA SER A 137 -11.66 0.59 -6.20
C SER A 137 -10.15 0.38 -6.05
N VAL A 138 -9.54 0.90 -4.98
CA VAL A 138 -8.10 0.73 -4.71
C VAL A 138 -7.77 -0.73 -4.40
N MET A 139 -8.63 -1.45 -3.68
CA MET A 139 -8.43 -2.89 -3.40
C MET A 139 -8.61 -3.77 -4.63
N ASP A 140 -9.50 -3.39 -5.56
CA ASP A 140 -9.62 -4.04 -6.86
C ASP A 140 -8.36 -3.88 -7.68
N LYS A 141 -7.77 -2.67 -7.70
CA LYS A 141 -6.47 -2.42 -8.33
C LYS A 141 -5.36 -3.23 -7.68
N ASN A 142 -5.32 -3.31 -6.34
CA ASN A 142 -4.37 -4.17 -5.64
C ASN A 142 -4.50 -5.62 -6.11
N ARG A 143 -5.72 -6.16 -6.14
CA ARG A 143 -5.96 -7.54 -6.61
C ARG A 143 -5.42 -7.76 -8.02
N GLN A 144 -5.67 -6.82 -8.94
CA GLN A 144 -5.18 -6.91 -10.32
C GLN A 144 -3.65 -6.90 -10.39
N LEU A 145 -2.98 -6.04 -9.59
CA LEU A 145 -1.53 -6.00 -9.53
C LEU A 145 -0.93 -7.28 -8.94
N GLN A 146 -1.53 -7.84 -7.88
CA GLN A 146 -1.09 -9.11 -7.31
C GLN A 146 -1.18 -10.23 -8.36
N GLN A 147 -2.32 -10.32 -9.06
CA GLN A 147 -2.52 -11.31 -10.13
C GLN A 147 -1.54 -11.13 -11.30
N LYS A 148 -1.27 -9.88 -11.69
CA LYS A 148 -0.30 -9.55 -12.73
C LYS A 148 1.11 -9.98 -12.32
N TYR A 149 1.52 -9.66 -11.09
CA TYR A 149 2.81 -10.03 -10.54
C TYR A 149 3.01 -11.55 -10.48
N ASP A 150 2.02 -12.28 -9.97
CA ASP A 150 1.98 -13.75 -9.98
C ASP A 150 2.10 -14.31 -11.40
N THR A 151 1.31 -13.78 -12.34
CA THR A 151 1.25 -14.28 -13.72
C THR A 151 2.57 -14.05 -14.45
N GLU A 152 3.11 -12.83 -14.39
CA GLU A 152 4.33 -12.46 -15.11
C GLU A 152 5.56 -13.16 -14.55
N THR A 153 5.65 -13.32 -13.22
CA THR A 153 6.75 -14.06 -12.58
C THR A 153 6.55 -15.58 -12.60
N ASN A 154 5.42 -16.07 -13.12
CA ASN A 154 5.01 -17.47 -13.04
C ASN A 154 5.12 -18.02 -11.60
N HIS A 155 4.49 -17.32 -10.65
CA HIS A 155 4.55 -17.63 -9.22
C HIS A 155 5.99 -17.84 -8.73
N SER A 156 6.84 -16.82 -8.91
CA SER A 156 8.29 -16.79 -8.61
C SER A 156 9.22 -17.59 -9.54
N LYS A 157 8.72 -18.42 -10.46
CA LYS A 157 9.57 -19.31 -11.27
C LYS A 157 10.44 -18.57 -12.30
N GLN A 158 9.99 -17.41 -12.80
CA GLN A 158 10.75 -16.56 -13.73
C GLN A 158 11.57 -15.53 -12.95
N LYS A 159 12.82 -15.88 -12.64
CA LYS A 159 13.70 -15.08 -11.77
C LYS A 159 14.05 -13.72 -12.36
N ASP A 160 14.32 -13.67 -13.66
CA ASP A 160 14.63 -12.46 -14.41
C ASP A 160 13.45 -11.48 -14.42
N VAL A 161 12.23 -11.98 -14.62
CA VAL A 161 11.00 -11.17 -14.55
C VAL A 161 10.76 -10.66 -13.14
N GLN A 162 10.99 -11.50 -12.11
CA GLN A 162 10.89 -11.06 -10.72
C GLN A 162 11.89 -9.94 -10.39
N GLU A 163 13.12 -9.99 -10.92
CA GLU A 163 14.08 -8.90 -10.72
C GLU A 163 13.67 -7.59 -11.41
N VAL A 164 12.95 -7.65 -12.54
CA VAL A 164 12.32 -6.46 -13.14
C VAL A 164 11.24 -5.91 -12.22
N TRP A 165 10.39 -6.77 -11.66
CA TRP A 165 9.37 -6.35 -10.69
C TRP A 165 9.97 -5.76 -9.42
N ASN A 166 11.04 -6.35 -8.87
CA ASN A 166 11.74 -5.83 -7.69
C ASN A 166 12.15 -4.36 -7.89
N LYS A 167 12.69 -4.04 -9.08
CA LYS A 167 13.07 -2.66 -9.42
C LYS A 167 11.85 -1.74 -9.51
N LYS A 168 10.81 -2.15 -10.23
CA LYS A 168 9.57 -1.37 -10.34
C LYS A 168 8.95 -1.09 -8.96
N ILE A 169 8.89 -2.10 -8.09
CA ILE A 169 8.37 -1.97 -6.72
C ILE A 169 9.24 -1.02 -5.90
N ALA A 170 10.57 -1.14 -5.99
CA ALA A 170 11.48 -0.23 -5.29
C ALA A 170 11.31 1.23 -5.74
N ASP A 171 11.18 1.47 -7.05
CA ASP A 171 10.93 2.79 -7.62
C ASP A 171 9.56 3.33 -7.16
N ALA A 172 8.53 2.49 -7.15
CA ALA A 172 7.20 2.84 -6.68
C ALA A 172 7.16 3.17 -5.18
N MET A 173 7.91 2.43 -4.35
CA MET A 173 8.08 2.72 -2.92
C MET A 173 8.82 4.03 -2.68
N SER A 174 9.84 4.34 -3.50
CA SER A 174 10.59 5.60 -3.41
C SER A 174 9.74 6.80 -3.80
N THR A 175 9.02 6.69 -4.92
CA THR A 175 8.20 7.78 -5.48
C THR A 175 6.82 7.89 -4.80
N LYS A 176 6.39 6.86 -4.08
CA LYS A 176 5.04 6.71 -3.50
C LYS A 176 3.94 6.78 -4.57
N LYS A 177 4.25 6.29 -5.77
CA LYS A 177 3.35 6.27 -6.94
C LYS A 177 3.31 4.88 -7.56
N ILE A 178 2.18 4.53 -8.15
CA ILE A 178 1.99 3.23 -8.79
C ILE A 178 2.23 3.37 -10.29
N GLU A 179 3.37 2.83 -10.74
CA GLU A 179 3.75 2.68 -12.15
C GLU A 179 4.11 1.21 -12.45
N LEU A 180 3.29 0.28 -11.93
CA LEU A 180 3.53 -1.17 -11.93
C LEU A 180 2.80 -1.92 -13.05
#